data_AF-A0A7X9IYH1-F1
#
_entry.id   AF-A0A7X9IYH1-F1
#
_cell.length_a   1.000
_cell.length_b   1.000
_cell.length_c   1.000
_cell.angle_alpha   90.00
_cell.angle_beta   90.00
_cell.angle_gamma   90.00
#
_symmetry.space_group_name_H-M   'P 1'
#
loop_
_entity.id
_entity.type
_entity.pdbx_description
1 polymer ?
#
loop_
_entity_poly.entity_id
_entity_poly.type
_entity_poly.pdbx_seq_one_letter_code
_entity_poly.pdbx_strand_id
1 'polypeptide(L)'
;MRTSHVRDLLVLSLVLGAAVGARDARAADPYLAEYVFDGSRVFWFAWTTDTHIDTLGSSSEESRLAWVVGDAVSVIRPYFIVVTGDLTDSTDGILYGTGPHAEEWTSYRGILDAAGMGPEYYLDLPGNHDAYGDGELAYYRRYSVLGSSDDATQHQWRLDLPFGSYHFVGVATPANDGRQWPWDNKEFTDAELAQTAGFFAANPDTDLTLVFGHHDFTGVSRGGVLEEQMIGAGAAYYFHGHEHDVGVRVGTGNILRFRINSLGQAGNGHFAVVAVDANALSVAAVSADEPWPLIVITAPVDARLGPGNDTINPYAPPVPTTCDEAPVRALVFDEAAVTAVRFRWDGGAWTDMARWPAEEAQWRGRFDAGTLSAGLHTLTVQAVGSRTRAVDVEVDTVDGTCDLGPEDPPYGPDADADADADADADGDVVEDAPGDSADADAAADGAGDGPVETEAEPEAEAETAVDGGGESAEGEEDGGGEFKSGGGCGCRAPGGAEGGGAFVLLIAVVFLRRRAVPR
;
A
#
# COMPACT_ATOMS: atom_id res chain seq x y z
N MET A 1 87.78 -14.95 32.75
CA MET A 1 88.03 -16.40 32.61
C MET A 1 86.70 -17.12 32.79
N ARG A 2 86.25 -17.85 31.76
CA ARG A 2 85.26 -18.96 31.73
C ARG A 2 83.81 -18.73 32.21
N THR A 3 82.87 -18.73 31.25
CA THR A 3 81.78 -19.73 30.98
C THR A 3 80.59 -19.62 31.94
N SER A 4 79.32 -19.61 31.54
CA SER A 4 78.64 -20.57 30.65
C SER A 4 77.25 -20.08 30.17
N HIS A 5 76.81 -20.67 29.06
CA HIS A 5 75.56 -20.57 28.32
C HIS A 5 74.25 -20.45 29.13
N VAL A 6 73.34 -19.58 28.66
CA VAL A 6 71.90 -19.61 28.96
C VAL A 6 71.16 -19.89 27.65
N ARG A 7 70.24 -20.86 27.72
CA ARG A 7 69.45 -21.43 26.64
C ARG A 7 68.28 -20.52 26.26
N ASP A 8 68.00 -20.51 24.96
CA ASP A 8 66.79 -19.99 24.33
C ASP A 8 65.52 -20.60 24.92
N LEU A 9 64.52 -19.76 25.20
CA LEU A 9 63.12 -20.15 25.22
C LEU A 9 62.30 -19.04 24.56
N LEU A 10 61.87 -19.32 23.33
CA LEU A 10 60.98 -18.50 22.53
C LEU A 10 59.55 -18.78 23.00
N VAL A 11 58.88 -17.80 23.60
CA VAL A 11 57.44 -17.87 23.88
C VAL A 11 56.73 -17.06 22.80
N LEU A 12 56.24 -17.76 21.78
CA LEU A 12 55.36 -17.21 20.76
C LEU A 12 53.93 -17.24 21.31
N SER A 13 53.39 -16.08 21.65
CA SER A 13 51.99 -15.94 22.08
C SER A 13 51.10 -15.90 20.84
N LEU A 14 50.29 -16.95 20.65
CA LEU A 14 49.31 -17.06 19.59
C LEU A 14 48.03 -16.35 20.04
N VAL A 15 47.79 -15.12 19.54
CA VAL A 15 46.47 -14.48 19.65
C VAL A 15 45.65 -14.96 18.46
N LEU A 16 44.79 -15.94 18.73
CA LEU A 16 43.77 -16.40 17.79
C LEU A 16 42.60 -15.41 17.88
N GLY A 17 42.61 -14.39 17.02
CA GLY A 17 41.46 -13.50 16.85
C GLY A 17 40.35 -14.24 16.12
N ALA A 18 39.25 -14.50 16.83
CA ALA A 18 37.98 -14.88 16.21
C ALA A 18 37.47 -13.66 15.44
N ALA A 19 37.69 -13.65 14.12
CA ALA A 19 36.95 -12.78 13.23
C ALA A 19 35.54 -13.38 13.08
N VAL A 20 34.66 -13.08 14.03
CA VAL A 20 33.22 -13.12 13.76
C VAL A 20 32.99 -12.01 12.74
N GLY A 21 32.69 -12.38 11.49
CA GLY A 21 32.29 -11.42 10.49
C GLY A 21 31.04 -10.72 10.99
N ALA A 22 31.17 -9.47 11.43
CA ALA A 22 30.04 -8.57 11.45
C ALA A 22 29.55 -8.52 10.01
N ARG A 23 28.39 -9.12 9.74
CA ARG A 23 27.65 -8.72 8.55
C ARG A 23 27.40 -7.23 8.77
N ASP A 24 27.90 -6.38 7.89
CA ASP A 24 27.47 -4.99 7.84
C ASP A 24 25.95 -5.07 7.68
N ALA A 25 25.22 -4.86 8.79
CA ALA A 25 23.77 -4.84 8.77
C ALA A 25 23.38 -3.70 7.84
N ARG A 26 22.94 -4.04 6.63
CA ARG A 26 22.32 -3.06 5.75
C ARG A 26 20.95 -2.78 6.33
N ALA A 27 20.73 -1.53 6.69
CA ALA A 27 19.40 -1.00 6.94
C ALA A 27 18.47 -1.42 5.80
N ALA A 28 17.24 -1.80 6.13
CA ALA A 28 16.16 -2.09 5.20
C ALA A 28 16.48 -3.15 4.13
N ASP A 29 17.22 -4.22 4.47
CA ASP A 29 17.57 -5.26 3.49
C ASP A 29 16.34 -6.11 3.10
N PRO A 30 15.77 -5.93 1.88
CA PRO A 30 14.58 -6.67 1.45
C PRO A 30 14.83 -8.19 1.29
N TYR A 31 16.09 -8.63 1.26
CA TYR A 31 16.45 -10.05 1.24
C TYR A 31 16.32 -10.72 2.61
N LEU A 32 15.94 -9.97 3.65
CA LEU A 32 15.53 -10.50 4.95
C LEU A 32 14.07 -10.97 4.96
N ALA A 33 13.37 -10.95 3.83
CA ALA A 33 12.10 -11.64 3.67
C ALA A 33 12.28 -13.15 3.96
N GLU A 34 11.42 -13.71 4.80
CA GLU A 34 11.51 -15.10 5.24
C GLU A 34 10.25 -15.89 4.88
N TYR A 35 10.42 -17.17 4.51
CA TYR A 35 9.32 -18.12 4.47
C TYR A 35 9.40 -19.00 5.73
N VAL A 36 8.57 -18.68 6.72
CA VAL A 36 8.64 -19.24 8.09
C VAL A 36 7.28 -19.76 8.55
N PHE A 37 7.26 -20.58 9.60
CA PHE A 37 6.02 -21.05 10.22
C PHE A 37 5.25 -19.97 10.96
N ASP A 38 5.97 -19.12 11.69
CA ASP A 38 5.43 -18.00 12.45
C ASP A 38 4.62 -17.08 11.52
N GLY A 39 3.32 -17.02 11.76
CA GLY A 39 2.41 -16.13 11.04
C GLY A 39 1.95 -14.94 11.86
N SER A 40 2.53 -14.72 13.04
CA SER A 40 2.24 -13.59 13.93
C SER A 40 2.97 -12.31 13.51
N ARG A 41 4.04 -12.44 12.71
CA ARG A 41 4.86 -11.34 12.17
C ARG A 41 4.24 -10.69 10.93
N VAL A 42 2.95 -10.39 10.98
CA VAL A 42 2.18 -9.83 9.87
C VAL A 42 1.56 -8.48 10.22
N PHE A 43 1.61 -7.54 9.28
CA PHE A 43 0.78 -6.33 9.29
C PHE A 43 0.39 -5.95 7.87
N TRP A 44 -0.62 -5.09 7.72
CA TRP A 44 -1.04 -4.60 6.41
C TRP A 44 -1.53 -3.16 6.47
N PHE A 45 -1.47 -2.50 5.32
CA PHE A 45 -1.98 -1.15 5.10
C PHE A 45 -2.76 -1.08 3.79
N ALA A 46 -3.62 -0.07 3.68
CA ALA A 46 -4.36 0.19 2.44
C ALA A 46 -3.59 1.17 1.55
N TRP A 47 -3.72 1.01 0.23
CA TRP A 47 -3.10 1.89 -0.75
C TRP A 47 -4.08 2.20 -1.88
N THR A 48 -4.21 3.47 -2.22
CA THR A 48 -4.99 3.95 -3.38
C THR A 48 -4.33 5.19 -3.98
N THR A 49 -4.93 5.75 -5.03
CA THR A 49 -4.41 6.89 -5.79
C THR A 49 -5.51 7.55 -6.61
N ASP A 50 -5.23 8.75 -7.11
CA ASP A 50 -6.01 9.39 -8.17
C ASP A 50 -7.50 9.44 -7.79
N THR A 51 -7.80 10.13 -6.69
CA THR A 51 -9.17 10.28 -6.19
C THR A 51 -9.97 11.24 -7.06
N HIS A 52 -9.30 12.21 -7.71
CA HIS A 52 -9.87 13.15 -8.67
C HIS A 52 -11.19 13.76 -8.21
N ILE A 53 -11.21 14.31 -6.99
CA ILE A 53 -12.41 15.01 -6.49
C ILE A 53 -12.67 16.22 -7.39
N ASP A 54 -13.88 16.31 -7.94
CA ASP A 54 -14.26 17.30 -8.95
C ASP A 54 -15.32 18.29 -8.45
N THR A 55 -15.53 19.36 -9.22
CA THR A 55 -16.57 20.38 -8.98
C THR A 55 -17.93 20.03 -9.57
N LEU A 56 -17.98 19.06 -10.50
CA LEU A 56 -19.20 18.72 -11.24
C LEU A 56 -20.15 17.87 -10.41
N GLY A 57 -19.71 17.41 -9.24
CA GLY A 57 -20.51 16.58 -8.35
C GLY A 57 -20.77 15.23 -8.97
N SER A 58 -19.80 14.68 -9.72
CA SER A 58 -19.84 13.26 -10.06
C SER A 58 -19.79 12.48 -8.75
N SER A 59 -20.95 12.04 -8.30
CA SER A 59 -21.11 11.37 -7.00
C SER A 59 -20.20 10.14 -6.84
N SER A 60 -19.64 9.60 -7.93
CA SER A 60 -18.78 8.42 -7.92
C SER A 60 -17.44 8.64 -7.22
N GLU A 61 -16.72 9.71 -7.52
CA GLU A 61 -15.36 9.98 -7.02
C GLU A 61 -15.41 10.24 -5.51
N GLU A 62 -16.29 11.14 -5.10
CA GLU A 62 -16.55 11.44 -3.69
C GLU A 62 -17.05 10.20 -2.93
N SER A 63 -18.00 9.44 -3.50
CA SER A 63 -18.52 8.23 -2.84
C SER A 63 -17.47 7.13 -2.73
N ARG A 64 -16.58 6.99 -3.71
CA ARG A 64 -15.48 6.01 -3.66
C ARG A 64 -14.45 6.39 -2.62
N LEU A 65 -14.08 7.67 -2.51
CA LEU A 65 -13.23 8.12 -1.42
C LEU A 65 -13.90 7.88 -0.06
N ALA A 66 -15.17 8.28 0.09
CA ALA A 66 -15.94 8.05 1.32
C ALA A 66 -16.05 6.56 1.68
N TRP A 67 -16.20 5.69 0.68
CA TRP A 67 -16.19 4.24 0.86
C TRP A 67 -14.83 3.72 1.34
N VAL A 68 -13.73 4.18 0.73
CA VAL A 68 -12.37 3.80 1.16
C VAL A 68 -12.13 4.18 2.62
N VAL A 69 -12.47 5.41 3.03
CA VAL A 69 -12.22 5.90 4.39
C VAL A 69 -13.31 5.53 5.40
N GLY A 70 -14.38 4.86 4.96
CA GLY A 70 -15.46 4.36 5.79
C GLY A 70 -15.55 2.84 5.74
N ASP A 71 -16.42 2.32 4.88
CA ASP A 71 -16.78 0.90 4.82
C ASP A 71 -15.57 -0.01 4.57
N ALA A 72 -14.70 0.34 3.62
CA ALA A 72 -13.56 -0.51 3.26
C ALA A 72 -12.60 -0.71 4.44
N VAL A 73 -12.20 0.37 5.10
CA VAL A 73 -11.28 0.31 6.25
C VAL A 73 -11.94 -0.29 7.49
N SER A 74 -13.27 -0.19 7.62
CA SER A 74 -13.99 -0.87 8.71
C SER A 74 -13.90 -2.40 8.59
N VAL A 75 -13.89 -2.93 7.36
CA VAL A 75 -13.74 -4.36 7.07
C VAL A 75 -12.27 -4.78 7.12
N ILE A 76 -11.38 -4.00 6.51
CA ILE A 76 -9.95 -4.35 6.36
C ILE A 76 -9.16 -4.13 7.65
N ARG A 77 -9.55 -3.14 8.47
CA ARG A 77 -8.83 -2.68 9.66
C ARG A 77 -7.31 -2.52 9.41
N PRO A 78 -6.89 -1.76 8.38
CA PRO A 78 -5.48 -1.58 8.08
C PRO A 78 -4.79 -0.74 9.18
N TYR A 79 -3.45 -0.79 9.25
CA TYR A 79 -2.69 0.07 10.17
C TYR A 79 -2.75 1.55 9.79
N PHE A 80 -2.80 1.84 8.49
CA PHE A 80 -2.93 3.17 7.91
C PHE A 80 -3.31 3.05 6.42
N ILE A 81 -3.53 4.18 5.77
CA ILE A 81 -3.86 4.32 4.35
C ILE A 81 -2.81 5.23 3.69
N VAL A 82 -2.33 4.85 2.51
CA VAL A 82 -1.49 5.70 1.66
C VAL A 82 -2.25 6.09 0.40
N VAL A 83 -2.24 7.38 0.05
CA VAL A 83 -2.85 7.92 -1.18
C VAL A 83 -1.81 8.64 -2.01
N THR A 84 -1.47 8.09 -3.17
CA THR A 84 -0.34 8.55 -3.99
C THR A 84 -0.69 9.69 -4.95
N GLY A 85 -1.50 10.66 -4.56
CA GLY A 85 -1.73 11.90 -5.31
C GLY A 85 -2.84 11.88 -6.35
N ASP A 86 -2.97 13.02 -7.04
CA ASP A 86 -4.15 13.42 -7.82
C ASP A 86 -5.41 13.36 -6.96
N LEU A 87 -5.33 14.12 -5.86
CA LEU A 87 -6.39 14.21 -4.86
C LEU A 87 -7.60 14.96 -5.44
N THR A 88 -7.32 16.02 -6.19
CA THR A 88 -8.28 16.86 -6.89
C THR A 88 -8.22 16.63 -8.40
N ASP A 89 -9.35 16.82 -9.09
CA ASP A 89 -9.41 16.71 -10.54
C ASP A 89 -8.81 17.95 -11.21
N SER A 90 -8.96 19.15 -10.65
CA SER A 90 -8.39 20.40 -11.16
C SER A 90 -8.75 20.75 -12.61
N THR A 91 -9.70 20.05 -13.25
CA THR A 91 -10.08 20.31 -14.64
C THR A 91 -11.40 21.05 -14.81
N ASP A 92 -12.24 21.16 -13.76
CA ASP A 92 -13.58 21.78 -13.81
C ASP A 92 -14.45 21.26 -14.97
N GLY A 93 -14.35 19.95 -15.26
CA GLY A 93 -15.16 19.31 -16.29
C GLY A 93 -14.75 19.55 -17.75
N ILE A 94 -13.59 20.18 -17.98
CA ILE A 94 -13.02 20.36 -19.32
C ILE A 94 -11.71 19.58 -19.48
N LEU A 95 -11.21 19.41 -20.70
CA LEU A 95 -10.04 18.53 -20.95
C LEU A 95 -8.71 19.05 -20.36
N TYR A 96 -8.69 20.24 -19.76
CA TYR A 96 -7.46 20.94 -19.38
C TYR A 96 -7.52 21.35 -17.92
N GLY A 97 -6.43 21.11 -17.19
CA GLY A 97 -6.24 21.65 -15.84
C GLY A 97 -6.41 23.17 -15.81
N THR A 98 -7.29 23.64 -14.93
CA THR A 98 -7.61 25.05 -14.68
C THR A 98 -7.55 25.42 -13.20
N GLY A 99 -7.15 24.47 -12.35
CA GLY A 99 -7.07 24.61 -10.91
C GLY A 99 -6.08 25.69 -10.42
N PRO A 100 -5.91 25.83 -9.10
CA PRO A 100 -6.62 25.08 -8.07
C PRO A 100 -8.08 25.54 -7.94
N HIS A 101 -8.98 24.62 -7.64
CA HIS A 101 -10.39 24.89 -7.36
C HIS A 101 -10.68 24.67 -5.88
N ALA A 102 -11.07 25.72 -5.17
CA ALA A 102 -11.22 25.65 -3.71
C ALA A 102 -12.34 24.69 -3.28
N GLU A 103 -13.36 24.52 -4.11
CA GLU A 103 -14.48 23.63 -3.92
C GLU A 103 -14.04 22.16 -3.88
N GLU A 104 -13.19 21.71 -4.81
CA GLU A 104 -12.66 20.33 -4.85
C GLU A 104 -11.87 20.01 -3.58
N TRP A 105 -10.95 20.90 -3.20
CA TRP A 105 -10.15 20.75 -1.99
C TRP A 105 -10.99 20.76 -0.71
N THR A 106 -12.05 21.58 -0.68
CA THR A 106 -12.98 21.61 0.46
C THR A 106 -13.82 20.33 0.54
N SER A 107 -14.24 19.78 -0.61
CA SER A 107 -14.95 18.50 -0.67
C SER A 107 -14.04 17.35 -0.22
N TYR A 108 -12.84 17.26 -0.79
CA TYR A 108 -11.82 16.29 -0.40
C TYR A 108 -11.57 16.31 1.11
N ARG A 109 -11.24 17.48 1.67
CA ARG A 109 -11.03 17.62 3.12
C ARG A 109 -12.29 17.27 3.92
N GLY A 110 -13.46 17.69 3.46
CA GLY A 110 -14.74 17.43 4.12
C GLY A 110 -15.06 15.95 4.26
N ILE A 111 -14.78 15.14 3.23
CA ILE A 111 -14.94 13.67 3.27
C ILE A 111 -14.01 13.06 4.33
N LEU A 112 -12.75 13.48 4.35
CA LEU A 112 -11.74 12.98 5.30
C LEU A 112 -12.06 13.38 6.74
N ASP A 113 -12.51 14.62 6.96
CA ASP A 113 -12.95 15.10 8.28
C ASP A 113 -14.18 14.34 8.79
N ALA A 114 -15.15 14.08 7.91
CA ALA A 114 -16.36 13.32 8.26
C ALA A 114 -16.02 11.88 8.67
N ALA A 115 -14.99 11.29 8.08
CA ALA A 115 -14.48 9.97 8.42
C ALA A 115 -13.47 9.96 9.59
N GLY A 116 -13.08 11.13 10.11
CA GLY A 116 -12.13 11.26 11.20
C GLY A 116 -10.68 10.90 10.82
N MET A 117 -10.30 11.09 9.55
CA MET A 117 -8.96 10.79 9.07
C MET A 117 -7.94 11.81 9.59
N GLY A 118 -6.96 11.33 10.36
CA GLY A 118 -5.83 12.10 10.89
C GLY A 118 -4.50 11.75 10.21
N PRO A 119 -3.46 12.61 10.35
CA PRO A 119 -2.14 12.40 9.73
C PRO A 119 -1.42 11.17 10.28
N GLU A 120 -1.90 10.60 11.39
CA GLU A 120 -1.40 9.35 11.94
C GLU A 120 -1.90 8.07 11.24
N TYR A 121 -2.91 8.21 10.39
CA TYR A 121 -3.60 7.09 9.76
C TYR A 121 -3.79 7.28 8.25
N TYR A 122 -3.84 8.51 7.75
CA TYR A 122 -4.09 8.82 6.36
C TYR A 122 -2.93 9.64 5.76
N LEU A 123 -2.16 9.00 4.89
CA LEU A 123 -0.92 9.52 4.31
C LEU A 123 -1.14 9.88 2.84
N ASP A 124 -1.57 11.12 2.57
CA ASP A 124 -1.80 11.63 1.23
C ASP A 124 -0.59 12.40 0.67
N LEU A 125 -0.29 12.18 -0.60
CA LEU A 125 0.79 12.85 -1.34
C LEU A 125 0.18 13.70 -2.46
N PRO A 126 0.90 14.70 -2.99
CA PRO A 126 0.42 15.51 -4.11
C PRO A 126 0.70 14.82 -5.45
N GLY A 127 -0.25 14.94 -6.39
CA GLY A 127 -0.08 14.61 -7.81
C GLY A 127 0.01 15.84 -8.71
N ASN A 128 0.08 15.63 -10.02
CA ASN A 128 0.18 16.75 -10.97
C ASN A 128 -1.12 17.56 -11.05
N HIS A 129 -2.29 16.93 -10.87
CA HIS A 129 -3.55 17.65 -10.82
C HIS A 129 -3.64 18.57 -9.59
N ASP A 130 -3.01 18.18 -8.49
CA ASP A 130 -2.94 18.99 -7.27
C ASP A 130 -1.99 20.20 -7.41
N ALA A 131 -1.13 20.22 -8.43
CA ALA A 131 -0.16 21.27 -8.68
C ALA A 131 -0.62 22.31 -9.73
N TYR A 132 -1.65 22.01 -10.52
CA TYR A 132 -2.08 22.90 -11.60
C TYR A 132 -2.55 24.24 -11.03
N GLY A 133 -1.84 25.32 -11.41
CA GLY A 133 -2.08 26.66 -10.89
C GLY A 133 -1.71 26.89 -9.42
N ASP A 134 -1.19 25.86 -8.74
CA ASP A 134 -0.87 25.87 -7.31
C ASP A 134 0.64 25.85 -7.09
N GLY A 135 1.25 27.04 -7.20
CA GLY A 135 2.68 27.21 -6.95
C GLY A 135 3.05 26.86 -5.51
N GLU A 136 4.16 26.16 -5.32
CA GLU A 136 4.60 25.64 -4.00
C GLU A 136 3.61 24.67 -3.33
N LEU A 137 2.64 24.11 -4.07
CA LEU A 137 1.64 23.16 -3.56
C LEU A 137 0.89 23.74 -2.34
N ALA A 138 0.51 25.02 -2.40
CA ALA A 138 -0.08 25.73 -1.27
C ALA A 138 -1.48 25.24 -0.89
N TYR A 139 -2.27 24.73 -1.85
CA TYR A 139 -3.55 24.08 -1.57
C TYR A 139 -3.33 22.70 -0.96
N TYR A 140 -2.42 21.88 -1.51
CA TYR A 140 -2.07 20.60 -0.89
C TYR A 140 -1.66 20.80 0.57
N ARG A 141 -0.68 21.66 0.84
CA ARG A 141 -0.21 21.97 2.22
C ARG A 141 -1.29 22.57 3.13
N ARG A 142 -2.42 23.01 2.58
CA ARG A 142 -3.53 23.58 3.36
C ARG A 142 -4.65 22.59 3.60
N TYR A 143 -4.98 21.74 2.63
CA TYR A 143 -6.20 20.94 2.61
C TYR A 143 -5.95 19.43 2.70
N SER A 144 -4.78 18.93 2.27
CA SER A 144 -4.43 17.52 2.47
C SER A 144 -4.23 17.23 3.96
N VAL A 145 -4.40 15.98 4.36
CA VAL A 145 -4.27 15.59 5.76
C VAL A 145 -2.81 15.68 6.20
N LEU A 146 -1.90 15.10 5.41
CA LEU A 146 -0.50 15.01 5.78
C LEU A 146 0.22 16.34 5.53
N GLY A 147 0.01 16.96 4.38
CA GLY A 147 0.63 18.24 4.02
C GLY A 147 0.28 19.38 4.98
N SER A 148 -0.95 19.41 5.50
CA SER A 148 -1.36 20.41 6.50
C SER A 148 -0.86 20.14 7.91
N SER A 149 -0.44 18.92 8.22
CA SER A 149 0.00 18.52 9.55
C SER A 149 1.39 19.06 9.91
N ASP A 150 2.30 19.12 8.94
CA ASP A 150 3.69 19.53 9.10
C ASP A 150 4.10 20.67 8.15
N ASP A 151 3.17 21.17 7.34
CA ASP A 151 3.40 22.20 6.32
C ASP A 151 4.52 21.80 5.34
N ALA A 152 4.58 20.51 4.96
CA ALA A 152 5.59 19.95 4.06
C ALA A 152 4.99 19.27 2.82
N THR A 153 5.86 18.86 1.89
CA THR A 153 5.51 18.10 0.68
C THR A 153 6.26 16.76 0.59
N GLN A 154 7.30 16.59 1.40
CA GLN A 154 8.03 15.35 1.58
C GLN A 154 7.75 14.88 3.01
N HIS A 155 7.36 13.62 3.16
CA HIS A 155 6.94 13.08 4.44
C HIS A 155 7.64 11.76 4.74
N GLN A 156 7.66 11.40 6.02
CA GLN A 156 8.07 10.08 6.44
C GLN A 156 7.19 9.58 7.58
N TRP A 157 7.07 8.26 7.65
CA TRP A 157 6.34 7.56 8.69
C TRP A 157 7.16 6.37 9.16
N ARG A 158 7.04 6.03 10.44
CA ARG A 158 7.67 4.83 11.01
C ARG A 158 6.62 4.02 11.77
N LEU A 159 6.66 2.70 11.57
CA LEU A 159 5.86 1.74 12.30
C LEU A 159 6.80 0.77 13.03
N ASP A 160 6.83 0.85 14.35
CA ASP A 160 7.57 -0.07 15.21
C ASP A 160 6.62 -1.11 15.79
N LEU A 161 6.87 -2.38 15.45
CA LEU A 161 6.12 -3.54 15.94
C LEU A 161 7.04 -4.44 16.76
N PRO A 162 6.49 -5.33 17.62
CA PRO A 162 7.31 -6.26 18.41
C PRO A 162 8.26 -7.15 17.58
N PHE A 163 8.00 -7.30 16.29
CA PHE A 163 8.75 -8.17 15.37
C PHE A 163 9.53 -7.42 14.29
N GLY A 164 9.51 -6.09 14.27
CA GLY A 164 10.26 -5.32 13.29
C GLY A 164 9.92 -3.83 13.24
N SER A 165 10.79 -3.08 12.56
CA SER A 165 10.67 -1.64 12.36
C SER A 165 10.57 -1.30 10.87
N TYR A 166 9.54 -0.55 10.49
CA TYR A 166 9.21 -0.29 9.09
C TYR A 166 9.17 1.21 8.81
N HIS A 167 9.85 1.65 7.74
CA HIS A 167 9.91 3.05 7.34
C HIS A 167 9.21 3.29 6.01
N PHE A 168 8.45 4.36 5.96
CA PHE A 168 7.67 4.75 4.80
C PHE A 168 8.04 6.18 4.45
N VAL A 169 8.33 6.44 3.19
CA VAL A 169 8.78 7.75 2.71
C VAL A 169 7.88 8.21 1.58
N GLY A 170 7.21 9.34 1.78
CA GLY A 170 6.39 9.98 0.77
C GLY A 170 7.13 11.11 0.09
N VAL A 171 7.18 11.09 -1.24
CA VAL A 171 7.84 12.12 -2.05
C VAL A 171 6.88 12.83 -2.99
N ALA A 172 6.83 14.17 -2.91
CA ALA A 172 6.16 14.98 -3.93
C ALA A 172 6.98 14.92 -5.22
N THR A 173 6.41 14.28 -6.23
CA THR A 173 6.95 14.20 -7.60
C THR A 173 6.49 15.31 -8.57
N PRO A 174 5.31 15.98 -8.42
CA PRO A 174 4.98 17.08 -9.30
C PRO A 174 5.93 18.27 -9.07
N ALA A 175 6.20 19.05 -10.11
CA ALA A 175 6.99 20.25 -9.95
C ALA A 175 6.19 21.33 -9.22
N ASN A 176 6.81 21.96 -8.23
CA ASN A 176 6.20 23.01 -7.40
C ASN A 176 6.11 24.38 -8.11
N ASP A 177 5.96 24.42 -9.43
CA ASP A 177 6.03 25.64 -10.24
C ASP A 177 4.66 26.23 -10.62
N GLY A 178 3.57 25.57 -10.22
CA GLY A 178 2.20 26.04 -10.41
C GLY A 178 1.77 26.16 -11.87
N ARG A 179 2.47 25.50 -12.81
CA ARG A 179 2.06 25.55 -14.21
C ARG A 179 0.75 24.82 -14.41
N GLN A 180 -0.08 25.38 -15.28
CA GLN A 180 -1.32 24.76 -15.73
C GLN A 180 -1.04 23.62 -16.70
N TRP A 181 -2.05 22.78 -16.98
CA TRP A 181 -2.04 21.89 -18.12
C TRP A 181 -1.75 22.68 -19.43
N PRO A 182 -1.04 22.14 -20.44
CA PRO A 182 -0.56 20.75 -20.63
C PRO A 182 0.77 20.42 -19.99
N TRP A 183 1.29 21.28 -19.11
CA TRP A 183 2.60 21.07 -18.53
C TRP A 183 2.51 20.15 -17.30
N ASP A 184 2.62 18.84 -17.55
CA ASP A 184 2.86 17.82 -16.53
C ASP A 184 4.34 17.84 -16.08
N ASN A 185 4.72 18.96 -15.46
CA ASN A 185 6.08 19.17 -14.97
C ASN A 185 6.30 18.31 -13.72
N LYS A 186 7.40 17.57 -13.71
CA LYS A 186 7.81 16.68 -12.61
C LYS A 186 9.29 16.85 -12.36
N GLU A 187 9.62 17.34 -11.18
CA GLU A 187 11.00 17.67 -10.80
C GLU A 187 11.15 17.65 -9.28
N PHE A 188 12.26 17.08 -8.81
CA PHE A 188 12.69 17.26 -7.44
C PHE A 188 13.64 18.46 -7.30
N THR A 189 13.36 19.33 -6.34
CA THR A 189 14.28 20.40 -5.94
C THR A 189 15.46 19.85 -5.12
N ASP A 190 16.52 20.66 -4.96
CA ASP A 190 17.63 20.33 -4.07
C ASP A 190 17.17 20.16 -2.61
N ALA A 191 16.20 20.96 -2.18
CA ALA A 191 15.68 20.92 -0.83
C ALA A 191 14.90 19.63 -0.56
N GLU A 192 14.04 19.22 -1.51
CA GLU A 192 13.28 17.97 -1.41
C GLU A 192 14.21 16.76 -1.35
N LEU A 193 15.16 16.65 -2.28
CA LEU A 193 16.13 15.53 -2.26
C LEU A 193 17.01 15.53 -1.00
N ALA A 194 17.36 16.69 -0.47
CA ALA A 194 18.11 16.77 0.79
C ALA A 194 17.25 16.34 1.98
N GLN A 195 15.96 16.66 1.99
CA GLN A 195 15.02 16.23 3.01
C GLN A 195 14.80 14.71 2.95
N THR A 196 14.56 14.16 1.77
CA THR A 196 14.41 12.71 1.55
C THR A 196 15.66 11.93 1.96
N ALA A 197 16.86 12.43 1.61
CA ALA A 197 18.12 11.86 2.10
C ALA A 197 18.22 11.90 3.64
N GLY A 198 17.74 12.98 4.26
CA GLY A 198 17.66 13.12 5.71
C GLY A 198 16.76 12.07 6.36
N PHE A 199 15.61 11.74 5.73
CA PHE A 199 14.70 10.69 6.20
C PHE A 199 15.37 9.32 6.22
N PHE A 200 16.07 8.95 5.13
CA PHE A 200 16.82 7.70 5.09
C PHE A 200 17.95 7.66 6.13
N ALA A 201 18.72 8.74 6.25
CA ALA A 201 19.82 8.82 7.22
C ALA A 201 19.35 8.76 8.69
N ALA A 202 18.11 9.18 8.97
CA ALA A 202 17.52 9.17 10.29
C ALA A 202 16.95 7.79 10.70
N ASN A 203 16.76 6.87 9.75
CA ASN A 203 16.17 5.55 9.99
C ASN A 203 17.08 4.40 9.49
N PRO A 204 18.34 4.29 9.96
CA PRO A 204 19.29 3.28 9.49
C PRO A 204 19.07 1.89 10.11
N ASP A 205 18.09 1.74 10.98
CA ASP A 205 17.83 0.54 11.78
C ASP A 205 16.54 -0.19 11.38
N THR A 206 15.86 0.26 10.31
CA THR A 206 14.61 -0.34 9.86
C THR A 206 14.86 -1.68 9.16
N ASP A 207 13.90 -2.59 9.24
CA ASP A 207 13.92 -3.88 8.56
C ASP A 207 13.49 -3.74 7.09
N LEU A 208 12.57 -2.83 6.80
CA LEU A 208 12.18 -2.46 5.43
C LEU A 208 11.92 -0.96 5.31
N THR A 209 12.20 -0.44 4.11
CA THR A 209 11.86 0.93 3.71
C THR A 209 11.07 0.91 2.41
N LEU A 210 9.89 1.52 2.42
CA LEU A 210 8.97 1.66 1.29
C LEU A 210 8.87 3.13 0.91
N VAL A 211 8.90 3.42 -0.40
CA VAL A 211 8.83 4.80 -0.91
C VAL A 211 7.57 4.97 -1.76
N PHE A 212 6.96 6.14 -1.68
CA PHE A 212 5.68 6.45 -2.32
C PHE A 212 5.80 7.79 -3.03
N GLY A 213 5.22 7.91 -4.22
CA GLY A 213 5.10 9.18 -4.93
C GLY A 213 4.02 9.09 -5.99
N HIS A 214 3.64 10.19 -6.62
CA HIS A 214 2.55 10.14 -7.61
C HIS A 214 3.01 9.61 -8.97
N HIS A 215 4.20 10.02 -9.41
CA HIS A 215 4.75 9.65 -10.72
C HIS A 215 5.73 8.50 -10.56
N ASP A 216 5.92 7.69 -11.60
CA ASP A 216 7.12 6.85 -11.72
C ASP A 216 8.39 7.75 -11.68
N PHE A 217 9.21 7.60 -10.64
CA PHE A 217 10.38 8.46 -10.41
C PHE A 217 11.36 8.46 -11.59
N THR A 218 11.37 7.41 -12.43
CA THR A 218 12.26 7.34 -13.60
C THR A 218 11.90 8.37 -14.68
N GLY A 219 10.67 8.87 -14.69
CA GLY A 219 10.22 9.96 -15.56
C GLY A 219 10.37 11.36 -14.94
N VAL A 220 10.74 11.46 -13.67
CA VAL A 220 10.85 12.72 -12.92
C VAL A 220 12.23 13.34 -13.16
N SER A 221 12.28 14.66 -13.40
CA SER A 221 13.55 15.37 -13.47
C SER A 221 14.31 15.17 -12.15
N ARG A 222 15.57 14.72 -12.26
CA ARG A 222 16.43 14.34 -11.13
C ARG A 222 15.97 13.11 -10.33
N GLY A 223 15.04 12.32 -10.84
CA GLY A 223 14.63 11.06 -10.23
C GLY A 223 15.76 10.03 -10.08
N GLY A 224 16.81 10.12 -10.90
CA GLY A 224 18.03 9.31 -10.72
C GLY A 224 18.75 9.58 -9.39
N VAL A 225 18.63 10.79 -8.82
CA VAL A 225 19.18 11.08 -7.48
C VAL A 225 18.36 10.38 -6.40
N LEU A 226 17.03 10.35 -6.53
CA LEU A 226 16.17 9.58 -5.63
C LEU A 226 16.48 8.08 -5.75
N GLU A 227 16.66 7.55 -6.97
CA GLU A 227 17.04 6.15 -7.21
C GLU A 227 18.36 5.80 -6.47
N GLU A 228 19.38 6.66 -6.58
CA GLU A 228 20.64 6.49 -5.86
C GLU A 228 20.46 6.52 -4.33
N GLN A 229 19.61 7.41 -3.81
CA GLN A 229 19.29 7.50 -2.39
C GLN A 229 18.55 6.24 -1.90
N MET A 230 17.56 5.76 -2.65
CA MET A 230 16.82 4.53 -2.34
C MET A 230 17.76 3.32 -2.29
N ILE A 231 18.60 3.15 -3.32
CA ILE A 231 19.60 2.06 -3.36
C ILE A 231 20.57 2.17 -2.18
N GLY A 232 21.03 3.37 -1.86
CA GLY A 232 21.92 3.61 -0.72
C GLY A 232 21.28 3.30 0.63
N ALA A 233 19.96 3.49 0.75
CA ALA A 233 19.17 3.24 1.95
C ALA A 233 18.64 1.81 2.06
N GLY A 234 18.81 0.97 1.03
CA GLY A 234 18.20 -0.37 0.97
C GLY A 234 16.72 -0.38 0.58
N ALA A 235 16.11 0.78 0.30
CA ALA A 235 14.71 0.88 -0.07
C ALA A 235 14.43 0.17 -1.40
N ALA A 236 13.61 -0.88 -1.35
CA ALA A 236 13.43 -1.82 -2.44
C ALA A 236 12.05 -1.76 -3.10
N TYR A 237 11.14 -0.96 -2.54
CA TYR A 237 9.76 -0.86 -2.97
C TYR A 237 9.40 0.60 -3.23
N TYR A 238 8.83 0.86 -4.40
CA TYR A 238 8.27 2.15 -4.77
C TYR A 238 6.82 1.97 -5.21
N PHE A 239 5.90 2.80 -4.72
CA PHE A 239 4.48 2.74 -5.05
C PHE A 239 4.02 4.07 -5.64
N HIS A 240 3.29 4.02 -6.77
CA HIS A 240 2.79 5.22 -7.43
C HIS A 240 1.46 5.07 -8.17
N GLY A 241 0.87 6.22 -8.52
CA GLY A 241 -0.34 6.32 -9.33
C GLY A 241 -0.05 6.89 -10.70
N HIS A 242 -0.86 7.88 -11.11
CA HIS A 242 -0.73 8.66 -12.35
C HIS A 242 -1.12 7.93 -13.64
N GLU A 243 -0.66 6.70 -13.86
CA GLU A 243 -0.89 6.03 -15.16
C GLU A 243 -2.28 5.40 -15.33
N HIS A 244 -3.07 5.33 -14.25
CA HIS A 244 -4.40 4.69 -14.22
C HIS A 244 -4.34 3.23 -14.74
N ASP A 245 -3.34 2.49 -14.25
CA ASP A 245 -3.10 1.09 -14.61
C ASP A 245 -2.55 0.34 -13.40
N VAL A 246 -2.83 -0.97 -13.32
CA VAL A 246 -2.25 -1.85 -12.31
C VAL A 246 -1.03 -2.55 -12.89
N GLY A 247 0.08 -2.53 -12.16
CA GLY A 247 1.22 -3.35 -12.54
C GLY A 247 2.44 -3.13 -11.68
N VAL A 248 3.51 -3.81 -12.05
CA VAL A 248 4.79 -3.74 -11.35
C VAL A 248 5.92 -3.83 -12.37
N ARG A 249 7.07 -3.23 -12.06
CA ARG A 249 8.29 -3.36 -12.85
C ARG A 249 9.50 -3.40 -11.91
N VAL A 250 10.50 -4.20 -12.25
CA VAL A 250 11.81 -4.15 -11.58
C VAL A 250 12.68 -3.08 -12.25
N GLY A 251 13.21 -2.17 -11.45
CA GLY A 251 14.13 -1.10 -11.86
C GLY A 251 15.59 -1.38 -11.50
N THR A 252 16.45 -0.36 -11.63
CA THR A 252 17.84 -0.43 -11.16
C THR A 252 17.87 -0.71 -9.65
N GLY A 253 18.87 -1.47 -9.20
CA GLY A 253 18.99 -1.83 -7.78
C GLY A 253 17.94 -2.83 -7.28
N ASN A 254 17.23 -3.50 -8.21
CA ASN A 254 16.12 -4.42 -7.92
C ASN A 254 14.89 -3.76 -7.29
N ILE A 255 14.77 -2.42 -7.37
CA ILE A 255 13.59 -1.71 -6.86
C ILE A 255 12.35 -2.17 -7.60
N LEU A 256 11.39 -2.75 -6.87
CA LEU A 256 10.06 -3.07 -7.36
C LEU A 256 9.20 -1.81 -7.35
N ARG A 257 8.75 -1.38 -8.53
CA ARG A 257 7.93 -0.19 -8.73
C ARG A 257 6.50 -0.62 -9.06
N PHE A 258 5.63 -0.55 -8.07
CA PHE A 258 4.21 -0.86 -8.16
C PHE A 258 3.43 0.37 -8.62
N ARG A 259 2.48 0.15 -9.52
CA ARG A 259 1.47 1.12 -9.93
C ARG A 259 0.07 0.56 -9.71
N ILE A 260 -0.86 1.42 -9.35
CA ILE A 260 -2.27 1.07 -9.18
C ILE A 260 -3.14 1.99 -10.05
N ASN A 261 -4.28 1.45 -10.48
CA ASN A 261 -5.27 2.20 -11.24
C ASN A 261 -6.01 3.23 -10.35
N SER A 262 -6.62 4.23 -10.96
CA SER A 262 -7.28 5.33 -10.28
C SER A 262 -8.47 4.87 -9.44
N LEU A 263 -8.68 5.53 -8.29
CA LEU A 263 -9.91 5.40 -7.53
C LEU A 263 -11.07 6.14 -8.20
N GLY A 264 -10.85 7.39 -8.57
CA GLY A 264 -11.89 8.28 -9.06
C GLY A 264 -12.25 8.07 -10.52
N GLN A 265 -11.26 8.16 -11.41
CA GLN A 265 -11.46 8.22 -12.86
C GLN A 265 -11.48 6.84 -13.55
N ALA A 266 -11.02 5.77 -12.88
CA ALA A 266 -11.22 4.43 -13.41
C ALA A 266 -12.72 4.10 -13.41
N GLY A 267 -13.21 3.47 -14.48
CA GLY A 267 -14.63 3.13 -14.60
C GLY A 267 -15.18 2.32 -13.43
N ASN A 268 -14.33 1.60 -12.71
CA ASN A 268 -14.65 0.68 -11.62
C ASN A 268 -13.95 1.00 -10.27
N GLY A 269 -13.13 2.06 -10.23
CA GLY A 269 -12.27 2.45 -9.09
C GLY A 269 -11.28 1.37 -8.64
N HIS A 270 -10.13 1.73 -8.07
CA HIS A 270 -9.17 0.75 -7.54
C HIS A 270 -8.57 1.14 -6.19
N PHE A 271 -8.38 0.12 -5.36
CA PHE A 271 -7.59 0.20 -4.14
C PHE A 271 -6.88 -1.14 -3.92
N ALA A 272 -5.86 -1.13 -3.06
CA ALA A 272 -5.09 -2.32 -2.73
C ALA A 272 -4.90 -2.47 -1.22
N VAL A 273 -4.65 -3.71 -0.82
CA VAL A 273 -4.04 -4.05 0.47
C VAL A 273 -2.62 -4.49 0.21
N VAL A 274 -1.68 -3.88 0.94
CA VAL A 274 -0.29 -4.29 0.98
C VAL A 274 -0.04 -4.95 2.33
N ALA A 275 0.44 -6.19 2.32
CA ALA A 275 0.75 -6.96 3.51
C ALA A 275 2.25 -7.25 3.58
N VAL A 276 2.80 -7.19 4.78
CA VAL A 276 4.16 -7.62 5.08
C VAL A 276 4.07 -8.75 6.09
N ASP A 277 4.59 -9.92 5.73
CA ASP A 277 4.59 -11.15 6.54
C ASP A 277 6.04 -11.65 6.62
N ALA A 278 6.63 -11.59 7.82
CA ALA A 278 8.05 -11.88 8.04
C ALA A 278 8.98 -11.18 7.04
N ASN A 279 8.76 -9.86 6.86
CA ASN A 279 9.47 -8.98 5.92
C ASN A 279 9.27 -9.30 4.42
N ALA A 280 8.44 -10.28 4.07
CA ALA A 280 8.05 -10.55 2.70
C ALA A 280 6.79 -9.73 2.34
N LEU A 281 6.80 -9.05 1.18
CA LEU A 281 5.74 -8.11 0.78
C LEU A 281 4.82 -8.74 -0.27
N SER A 282 3.51 -8.68 0.01
CA SER A 282 2.43 -9.09 -0.92
C SER A 282 1.46 -7.93 -1.17
N VAL A 283 0.91 -7.86 -2.38
CA VAL A 283 -0.05 -6.82 -2.78
C VAL A 283 -1.26 -7.47 -3.43
N ALA A 284 -2.47 -7.07 -3.04
CA ALA A 284 -3.69 -7.38 -3.78
C ALA A 284 -4.44 -6.10 -4.12
N ALA A 285 -4.55 -5.80 -5.41
CA ALA A 285 -5.35 -4.69 -5.92
C ALA A 285 -6.71 -5.22 -6.42
N VAL A 286 -7.79 -4.53 -6.07
CA VAL A 286 -9.15 -4.87 -6.49
C VAL A 286 -9.90 -3.64 -6.96
N SER A 287 -11.01 -3.88 -7.63
CA SER A 287 -11.97 -2.83 -8.00
C SER A 287 -12.74 -2.36 -6.76
N ALA A 288 -13.02 -1.06 -6.66
CA ALA A 288 -13.89 -0.52 -5.61
C ALA A 288 -15.35 -0.96 -5.77
N ASP A 289 -15.80 -1.19 -7.00
CA ASP A 289 -17.17 -1.65 -7.30
C ASP A 289 -17.39 -3.13 -6.92
N GLU A 290 -16.33 -3.94 -6.93
CA GLU A 290 -16.38 -5.38 -6.61
C GLU A 290 -15.17 -5.83 -5.75
N PRO A 291 -15.07 -5.31 -4.52
CA PRO A 291 -13.86 -5.44 -3.71
C PRO A 291 -13.75 -6.80 -3.02
N TRP A 292 -14.89 -7.40 -2.64
CA TRP A 292 -14.97 -8.58 -1.77
C TRP A 292 -15.17 -9.89 -2.54
N PRO A 293 -14.75 -11.05 -1.98
CA PRO A 293 -13.67 -11.16 -1.02
C PRO A 293 -12.37 -10.54 -1.58
N LEU A 294 -11.61 -9.87 -0.73
CA LEU A 294 -10.23 -9.45 -1.02
C LEU A 294 -9.30 -10.49 -0.39
N ILE A 295 -8.42 -11.09 -1.19
CA ILE A 295 -7.51 -12.16 -0.76
C ILE A 295 -6.08 -11.69 -1.00
N VAL A 296 -5.27 -11.63 0.04
CA VAL A 296 -3.81 -11.39 -0.04
C VAL A 296 -3.10 -12.67 0.38
N ILE A 297 -2.44 -13.37 -0.55
CA ILE A 297 -1.61 -14.53 -0.21
C ILE A 297 -0.27 -14.00 0.31
N THR A 298 0.06 -14.30 1.58
CA THR A 298 1.23 -13.74 2.27
C THR A 298 2.36 -14.74 2.45
N ALA A 299 2.06 -16.04 2.40
CA ALA A 299 3.08 -17.09 2.39
C ALA A 299 2.57 -18.33 1.63
N PRO A 300 3.32 -18.87 0.66
CA PRO A 300 4.49 -18.26 0.03
C PRO A 300 4.15 -16.95 -0.71
N VAL A 301 5.12 -16.05 -0.82
CA VAL A 301 4.96 -14.79 -1.58
C VAL A 301 5.11 -15.05 -3.07
N ASP A 302 4.37 -14.29 -3.88
CA ASP A 302 4.39 -14.38 -5.34
C ASP A 302 5.79 -14.10 -5.93
N ALA A 303 6.31 -15.09 -6.65
CA ALA A 303 7.58 -15.05 -7.36
C ALA A 303 7.47 -14.40 -8.76
N ARG A 304 6.24 -14.17 -9.25
CA ARG A 304 5.95 -13.56 -10.56
C ARG A 304 4.82 -12.54 -10.46
N LEU A 305 5.20 -11.30 -10.24
CA LEU A 305 4.28 -10.20 -9.99
C LEU A 305 3.67 -9.63 -11.28
N GLY A 306 2.54 -8.95 -11.12
CA GLY A 306 1.86 -8.15 -12.14
C GLY A 306 0.84 -8.95 -12.95
N PRO A 307 -0.08 -8.29 -13.69
CA PRO A 307 -1.20 -8.96 -14.37
C PRO A 307 -0.83 -10.06 -15.38
N GLY A 308 0.43 -10.09 -15.84
CA GLY A 308 0.95 -11.10 -16.77
C GLY A 308 1.94 -12.09 -16.17
N ASN A 309 2.18 -12.04 -14.85
CA ASN A 309 3.21 -12.84 -14.17
C ASN A 309 4.59 -12.75 -14.86
N ASP A 310 4.90 -11.58 -15.44
CA ASP A 310 6.08 -11.34 -16.27
C ASP A 310 7.25 -10.72 -15.49
N THR A 311 6.96 -10.20 -14.29
CA THR A 311 7.93 -9.51 -13.45
C THR A 311 8.42 -10.44 -12.35
N ILE A 312 9.71 -10.78 -12.39
CA ILE A 312 10.34 -11.61 -11.36
C ILE A 312 10.36 -10.83 -10.04
N ASN A 313 9.87 -11.44 -8.95
CA ASN A 313 10.09 -10.93 -7.61
C ASN A 313 11.46 -11.39 -7.09
N PRO A 314 12.47 -10.51 -6.98
CA PRO A 314 13.79 -10.90 -6.49
C PRO A 314 13.82 -11.16 -4.98
N TYR A 315 12.74 -10.82 -4.26
CA TYR A 315 12.65 -10.90 -2.80
C TYR A 315 11.67 -11.99 -2.33
N ALA A 316 11.06 -12.75 -3.23
CA ALA A 316 10.23 -13.89 -2.88
C ALA A 316 11.12 -15.04 -2.37
N PRO A 317 11.01 -15.46 -1.09
CA PRO A 317 11.76 -16.61 -0.59
C PRO A 317 11.22 -17.89 -1.23
N PRO A 318 12.08 -18.79 -1.74
CA PRO A 318 11.62 -20.02 -2.34
C PRO A 318 11.15 -21.02 -1.27
N VAL A 319 10.27 -21.95 -1.67
CA VAL A 319 9.79 -23.02 -0.80
C VAL A 319 10.68 -24.26 -0.93
N PRO A 320 11.32 -24.76 0.14
CA PRO A 320 12.10 -25.99 0.06
C PRO A 320 11.20 -27.21 -0.15
N THR A 321 11.52 -28.05 -1.15
CA THR A 321 10.78 -29.30 -1.46
C THR A 321 10.90 -30.36 -0.35
N THR A 322 11.72 -30.14 0.67
CA THR A 322 11.85 -31.07 1.81
C THR A 322 10.97 -30.70 3.01
N CYS A 323 10.14 -29.65 2.90
CA CYS A 323 9.18 -29.29 3.93
C CYS A 323 7.88 -30.10 3.79
N ASP A 324 7.66 -31.07 4.68
CA ASP A 324 6.46 -31.92 4.73
C ASP A 324 5.21 -31.21 5.27
N GLU A 325 5.39 -30.10 5.97
CA GLU A 325 4.31 -29.30 6.57
C GLU A 325 4.42 -27.82 6.18
N ALA A 326 4.84 -27.50 4.95
CA ALA A 326 5.06 -26.13 4.48
C ALA A 326 3.80 -25.23 4.65
N PRO A 327 3.93 -24.01 5.21
CA PRO A 327 2.78 -23.17 5.54
C PRO A 327 2.20 -22.43 4.32
N VAL A 328 0.87 -22.38 4.24
CA VAL A 328 0.14 -21.45 3.36
C VAL A 328 -0.60 -20.44 4.22
N ARG A 329 -0.42 -19.15 3.97
CA ARG A 329 -1.10 -18.05 4.67
C ARG A 329 -1.75 -17.09 3.70
N ALA A 330 -2.96 -16.66 4.06
CA ALA A 330 -3.66 -15.60 3.35
C ALA A 330 -4.42 -14.70 4.32
N LEU A 331 -4.46 -13.41 4.03
CA LEU A 331 -5.41 -12.47 4.63
C LEU A 331 -6.66 -12.43 3.74
N VAL A 332 -7.84 -12.57 4.34
CA VAL A 332 -9.12 -12.58 3.63
C VAL A 332 -10.09 -11.60 4.29
N PHE A 333 -10.56 -10.65 3.49
CA PHE A 333 -11.48 -9.59 3.91
C PHE A 333 -12.76 -9.67 3.09
N ASP A 334 -13.91 -9.55 3.75
CA ASP A 334 -15.22 -9.56 3.10
C ASP A 334 -16.23 -8.86 4.02
N GLU A 335 -17.20 -8.17 3.42
CA GLU A 335 -18.30 -7.53 4.16
C GLU A 335 -19.24 -8.57 4.82
N ALA A 336 -19.33 -9.76 4.24
CA ALA A 336 -20.05 -10.89 4.79
C ALA A 336 -19.09 -11.83 5.52
N ALA A 337 -19.64 -12.68 6.38
CA ALA A 337 -18.84 -13.67 7.08
C ALA A 337 -18.15 -14.61 6.07
N VAL A 338 -16.81 -14.67 6.12
CA VAL A 338 -16.03 -15.65 5.38
C VAL A 338 -16.24 -17.03 5.99
N THR A 339 -16.92 -17.91 5.25
CA THR A 339 -17.37 -19.23 5.72
C THR A 339 -16.39 -20.35 5.41
N ALA A 340 -15.59 -20.20 4.36
CA ALA A 340 -14.58 -21.18 3.97
C ALA A 340 -13.43 -20.49 3.23
N VAL A 341 -12.22 -20.92 3.50
CA VAL A 341 -11.02 -20.60 2.72
C VAL A 341 -10.29 -21.90 2.44
N ARG A 342 -9.80 -22.07 1.22
CA ARG A 342 -9.13 -23.28 0.75
C ARG A 342 -8.06 -22.95 -0.27
N PHE A 343 -7.05 -23.80 -0.39
CA PHE A 343 -6.00 -23.65 -1.38
C PHE A 343 -5.78 -24.92 -2.20
N ARG A 344 -5.13 -24.79 -3.36
CA ARG A 344 -4.68 -25.93 -4.18
C ARG A 344 -3.42 -25.56 -4.97
N TRP A 345 -2.69 -26.58 -5.38
CA TRP A 345 -1.50 -26.48 -6.22
C TRP A 345 -1.79 -27.01 -7.62
N ASP A 346 -1.37 -26.28 -8.66
CA ASP A 346 -1.42 -26.68 -10.07
C ASP A 346 -2.78 -27.24 -10.54
N GLY A 347 -3.87 -26.63 -10.06
CA GLY A 347 -5.24 -27.08 -10.38
C GLY A 347 -5.66 -28.41 -9.74
N GLY A 348 -4.87 -28.92 -8.79
CA GLY A 348 -5.12 -30.14 -8.02
C GLY A 348 -6.28 -30.05 -7.02
N ALA A 349 -6.25 -30.92 -6.02
CA ALA A 349 -7.29 -31.00 -5.01
C ALA A 349 -7.25 -29.80 -4.05
N TRP A 350 -8.43 -29.36 -3.62
CA TRP A 350 -8.57 -28.33 -2.60
C TRP A 350 -8.23 -28.87 -1.22
N THR A 351 -7.51 -28.06 -0.45
CA THR A 351 -7.19 -28.27 0.97
C THR A 351 -7.78 -27.10 1.76
N ASP A 352 -8.54 -27.40 2.82
CA ASP A 352 -9.16 -26.38 3.65
C ASP A 352 -8.12 -25.64 4.50
N MET A 353 -8.34 -24.34 4.70
CA MET A 353 -7.56 -23.49 5.59
C MET A 353 -8.35 -23.23 6.87
N ALA A 354 -7.64 -23.10 7.99
CA ALA A 354 -8.22 -22.73 9.27
C ALA A 354 -8.02 -21.23 9.53
N ARG A 355 -9.05 -20.58 10.08
CA ARG A 355 -8.93 -19.19 10.55
C ARG A 355 -7.99 -19.13 11.76
N TRP A 356 -7.12 -18.13 11.80
CA TRP A 356 -6.23 -17.90 12.92
C TRP A 356 -6.95 -17.14 14.05
N PRO A 357 -6.95 -17.63 15.31
CA PRO A 357 -7.71 -16.97 16.37
C PRO A 357 -7.17 -15.60 16.79
N ALA A 358 -5.85 -15.36 16.69
CA ALA A 358 -5.25 -14.10 17.13
C ALA A 358 -5.34 -12.99 16.08
N GLU A 359 -5.63 -13.34 14.82
CA GLU A 359 -5.91 -12.38 13.76
C GLU A 359 -7.02 -12.92 12.84
N GLU A 360 -8.23 -12.39 13.00
CA GLU A 360 -9.43 -12.93 12.37
C GLU A 360 -9.40 -12.91 10.84
N ALA A 361 -8.65 -11.97 10.24
CA ALA A 361 -8.47 -11.89 8.79
C ALA A 361 -7.55 -12.98 8.25
N GLN A 362 -6.69 -13.58 9.09
CA GLN A 362 -5.68 -14.53 8.65
C GLN A 362 -6.21 -15.96 8.61
N TRP A 363 -5.94 -16.63 7.49
CA TRP A 363 -6.22 -18.04 7.27
C TRP A 363 -4.92 -18.79 7.03
N ARG A 364 -4.82 -20.00 7.57
CA ARG A 364 -3.61 -20.82 7.55
C ARG A 364 -3.91 -22.24 7.06
N GLY A 365 -3.03 -22.77 6.22
CA GLY A 365 -3.04 -24.14 5.74
C GLY A 365 -1.63 -24.72 5.75
N ARG A 366 -1.51 -26.02 5.50
CA ARG A 366 -0.23 -26.73 5.40
C ARG A 366 -0.25 -27.71 4.25
N PHE A 367 0.90 -27.95 3.64
CA PHE A 367 1.05 -28.93 2.57
C PHE A 367 2.43 -29.60 2.61
N ASP A 368 2.50 -30.80 2.05
CA ASP A 368 3.77 -31.50 1.80
C ASP A 368 4.40 -30.97 0.51
N ALA A 369 5.42 -30.12 0.64
CA ALA A 369 6.15 -29.56 -0.50
C ALA A 369 6.94 -30.60 -1.28
N GLY A 370 7.18 -31.80 -0.71
CA GLY A 370 7.80 -32.93 -1.41
C GLY A 370 6.92 -33.54 -2.50
N THR A 371 5.64 -33.13 -2.54
CA THR A 371 4.73 -33.47 -3.64
C THR A 371 4.94 -32.61 -4.89
N LEU A 372 5.67 -31.49 -4.76
CA LEU A 372 6.05 -30.60 -5.86
C LEU A 372 7.49 -30.86 -6.29
N SER A 373 7.77 -30.63 -7.58
CA SER A 373 9.14 -30.70 -8.12
C SER A 373 9.79 -29.34 -8.07
N ALA A 374 11.11 -29.24 -7.89
CA ALA A 374 11.77 -27.92 -7.98
C ALA A 374 11.42 -27.17 -9.28
N GLY A 375 11.02 -25.91 -9.14
CA GLY A 375 10.50 -25.06 -10.21
C GLY A 375 9.29 -24.24 -9.78
N LEU A 376 8.69 -23.56 -10.77
CA LEU A 376 7.55 -22.67 -10.58
C LEU A 376 6.23 -23.47 -10.57
N HIS A 377 5.39 -23.17 -9.58
CA HIS A 377 4.08 -23.78 -9.38
C HIS A 377 3.01 -22.72 -9.11
N THR A 378 1.77 -22.99 -9.49
CA THR A 378 0.66 -22.07 -9.23
C THR A 378 -0.06 -22.47 -7.95
N LEU A 379 -0.08 -21.55 -6.97
CA LEU A 379 -0.91 -21.65 -5.77
C LEU A 379 -2.19 -20.85 -5.97
N THR A 380 -3.34 -21.53 -5.96
CA THR A 380 -4.65 -20.88 -5.94
C THR A 380 -5.20 -20.88 -4.52
N VAL A 381 -5.59 -19.71 -4.00
CA VAL A 381 -6.41 -19.58 -2.77
C VAL A 381 -7.80 -19.11 -3.13
N GLN A 382 -8.83 -19.74 -2.56
CA GLN A 382 -10.22 -19.37 -2.73
C GLN A 382 -10.89 -19.08 -1.39
N ALA A 383 -11.69 -18.01 -1.34
CA ALA A 383 -12.55 -17.68 -0.22
C ALA A 383 -14.03 -17.68 -0.63
N VAL A 384 -14.89 -18.02 0.33
CA VAL A 384 -16.36 -17.97 0.22
C VAL A 384 -16.89 -17.01 1.29
N GLY A 385 -17.32 -15.83 0.85
CA GLY A 385 -17.95 -14.79 1.66
C GLY A 385 -19.21 -14.27 0.99
N SER A 386 -19.29 -12.96 0.71
CA SER A 386 -20.34 -12.32 -0.09
C SER A 386 -20.51 -12.99 -1.46
N ARG A 387 -19.40 -13.48 -2.01
CA ARG A 387 -19.32 -14.36 -3.17
C ARG A 387 -18.11 -15.29 -3.05
N THR A 388 -17.94 -16.18 -4.02
CA THR A 388 -16.74 -17.01 -4.13
C THR A 388 -15.73 -16.31 -5.03
N ARG A 389 -14.50 -16.10 -4.53
CA ARG A 389 -13.39 -15.55 -5.31
C ARG A 389 -12.14 -16.39 -5.09
N ALA A 390 -11.36 -16.57 -6.16
CA ALA A 390 -10.05 -17.20 -6.09
C ALA A 390 -8.97 -16.25 -6.65
N VAL A 391 -7.77 -16.35 -6.09
CA VAL A 391 -6.58 -15.61 -6.50
C VAL A 391 -5.44 -16.60 -6.65
N ASP A 392 -4.61 -16.39 -7.67
CA ASP A 392 -3.43 -17.20 -7.96
C ASP A 392 -2.16 -16.39 -7.65
N VAL A 393 -1.12 -17.09 -7.20
CA VAL A 393 0.27 -16.60 -7.18
C VAL A 393 1.19 -17.68 -7.74
N GLU A 394 2.34 -17.27 -8.28
CA GLU A 394 3.37 -18.19 -8.72
C GLU A 394 4.40 -18.38 -7.60
N VAL A 395 4.76 -19.62 -7.30
CA VAL A 395 5.69 -19.95 -6.22
C VAL A 395 6.87 -20.74 -6.75
N ASP A 396 8.08 -20.29 -6.44
CA ASP A 396 9.30 -21.02 -6.76
C ASP A 396 9.60 -22.03 -5.66
N THR A 397 9.67 -23.30 -6.04
CA THR A 397 10.06 -24.40 -5.15
C THR A 397 11.48 -24.84 -5.49
N VAL A 398 12.29 -25.16 -4.48
CA VAL A 398 13.71 -25.49 -4.67
C VAL A 398 14.10 -26.74 -3.91
N ASP A 399 15.05 -27.49 -4.49
CA ASP A 399 15.73 -28.55 -3.75
C ASP A 399 16.59 -27.91 -2.65
N GLY A 400 16.15 -28.04 -1.40
CA GLY A 400 16.80 -27.41 -0.27
C GLY A 400 16.34 -28.04 1.05
N THR A 401 17.07 -27.78 2.12
CA THR A 401 16.70 -28.21 3.47
C THR A 401 15.56 -27.35 4.01
N CYS A 402 14.56 -27.99 4.60
CA CYS A 402 13.51 -27.28 5.32
C CYS A 402 14.08 -26.60 6.58
N ASP A 403 14.02 -25.28 6.61
CA ASP A 403 14.34 -24.46 7.78
C ASP A 403 13.35 -23.30 7.85
N LEU A 404 12.19 -23.58 8.44
CA LEU A 404 11.07 -22.65 8.56
C LEU A 404 11.03 -21.97 9.94
N GLY A 405 12.07 -22.16 10.75
CA GLY A 405 12.10 -21.71 12.14
C GLY A 405 11.10 -22.44 13.05
N PRO A 406 10.93 -21.97 14.30
CA PRO A 406 9.94 -22.53 15.22
C PRO A 406 8.51 -22.21 14.78
N GLU A 407 7.56 -23.06 15.18
CA GLU A 407 6.14 -22.75 15.05
C GLU A 407 5.69 -21.72 16.10
N ASP A 408 4.62 -20.99 15.80
CA ASP A 408 3.97 -20.11 16.77
C ASP A 408 3.57 -20.91 18.03
N PRO A 409 3.87 -20.41 19.24
CA PRO A 409 3.26 -20.97 20.43
C PRO A 409 1.73 -20.84 20.31
N PRO A 410 0.94 -21.86 20.69
CA PRO A 410 -0.50 -21.74 20.67
C PRO A 410 -0.92 -20.63 21.64
N TYR A 411 -1.38 -19.49 21.12
CA TYR A 411 -1.90 -18.42 21.96
C TYR A 411 -3.28 -18.86 22.49
N GLY A 412 -3.29 -19.33 23.73
CA GLY A 412 -4.47 -19.56 24.55
C GLY A 412 -4.24 -18.93 25.93
N PRO A 413 -5.30 -18.60 26.69
CA PRO A 413 -5.18 -17.88 27.96
C PRO A 413 -4.43 -18.62 29.09
N ASP A 414 -3.85 -19.78 28.84
CA ASP A 414 -3.25 -20.66 29.86
C ASP A 414 -1.73 -20.84 29.72
N ALA A 415 -1.03 -19.97 28.98
CA ALA A 415 0.43 -20.08 28.79
C ALA A 415 1.29 -19.65 30.01
N ASP A 416 0.68 -19.30 31.15
CA ASP A 416 1.36 -18.91 32.40
C ASP A 416 1.00 -19.81 33.60
N ALA A 417 0.80 -21.10 33.38
CA ALA A 417 0.73 -22.07 34.47
C ALA A 417 1.68 -23.22 34.14
N ASP A 418 2.95 -23.09 34.58
CA ASP A 418 3.88 -24.20 34.92
C ASP A 418 5.37 -23.76 34.89
N ALA A 419 5.66 -22.46 35.01
CA ALA A 419 6.99 -21.98 35.32
C ALA A 419 6.99 -21.34 36.71
N ASP A 420 6.93 -22.16 37.76
CA ASP A 420 7.49 -21.90 39.10
C ASP A 420 7.25 -23.10 40.04
N ALA A 421 7.95 -24.19 39.75
CA ALA A 421 8.20 -25.25 40.73
C ALA A 421 9.70 -25.55 40.66
N ASP A 422 10.48 -24.85 41.50
CA ASP A 422 11.65 -25.35 42.23
C ASP A 422 12.59 -24.21 42.60
N ALA A 423 12.34 -23.58 43.75
CA ALA A 423 13.36 -22.86 44.50
C ALA A 423 13.01 -22.84 46.00
N ASP A 424 13.27 -23.96 46.66
CA ASP A 424 13.53 -23.96 48.11
C ASP A 424 14.86 -23.20 48.35
N ALA A 425 14.79 -22.07 49.03
CA ALA A 425 15.89 -21.54 49.82
C ALA A 425 15.37 -20.65 50.95
N ASP A 426 15.54 -21.16 52.17
CA ASP A 426 15.26 -20.52 53.46
C ASP A 426 15.92 -19.14 53.63
N GLY A 427 15.26 -18.24 54.37
CA GLY A 427 15.90 -16.99 54.81
C GLY A 427 15.00 -15.95 55.48
N ASP A 428 14.41 -16.31 56.63
CA ASP A 428 14.06 -15.48 57.81
C ASP A 428 13.93 -13.93 57.75
N VAL A 429 12.74 -13.48 58.23
CA VAL A 429 12.45 -12.34 59.16
C VAL A 429 12.80 -10.93 58.64
N VAL A 430 11.86 -9.96 58.57
CA VAL A 430 11.29 -9.21 59.71
C VAL A 430 9.90 -8.65 59.39
N GLU A 431 9.02 -8.74 60.39
CA GLU A 431 7.73 -8.05 60.50
C GLU A 431 7.88 -6.52 60.65
N ASP A 432 6.97 -5.74 60.06
CA ASP A 432 6.23 -4.69 60.78
C ASP A 432 5.06 -4.17 59.92
N ALA A 433 3.89 -4.13 60.55
CA ALA A 433 2.58 -3.76 60.03
C ALA A 433 2.29 -2.23 60.18
N PRO A 434 1.04 -1.73 60.18
CA PRO A 434 -0.07 -1.77 59.20
C PRO A 434 -0.70 -0.36 58.92
N GLY A 435 -1.76 -0.31 58.10
CA GLY A 435 -2.79 0.75 58.06
C GLY A 435 -2.62 1.74 56.90
N ASP A 436 -3.62 2.10 56.08
CA ASP A 436 -5.03 2.42 56.32
C ASP A 436 -5.84 2.05 55.05
N SER A 437 -6.97 1.33 55.15
CA SER A 437 -8.36 1.83 55.09
C SER A 437 -8.62 2.84 53.95
N ALA A 438 -9.31 2.47 52.87
CA ALA A 438 -10.76 2.22 52.74
C ALA A 438 -11.57 3.47 52.32
N ASP A 439 -12.61 3.16 51.55
CA ASP A 439 -13.82 3.92 51.21
C ASP A 439 -13.68 4.95 50.07
N ALA A 440 -14.22 4.74 48.86
CA ALA A 440 -15.56 4.31 48.41
C ALA A 440 -16.66 5.37 48.60
N ASP A 441 -17.53 5.40 47.59
CA ASP A 441 -18.86 6.01 47.50
C ASP A 441 -18.93 7.52 47.25
N ALA A 442 -19.92 8.06 46.52
CA ALA A 442 -20.88 7.56 45.55
C ALA A 442 -21.64 8.82 45.05
N ALA A 443 -22.14 8.74 43.82
CA ALA A 443 -23.42 9.24 43.32
C ALA A 443 -23.95 10.64 43.75
N ALA A 444 -24.35 11.45 42.75
CA ALA A 444 -25.76 11.61 42.36
C ALA A 444 -26.13 13.03 41.89
N ASP A 445 -26.88 13.04 40.78
CA ASP A 445 -28.05 13.86 40.45
C ASP A 445 -27.94 15.37 40.20
N GLY A 446 -28.50 15.77 39.06
CA GLY A 446 -28.83 17.16 38.74
C GLY A 446 -29.43 17.35 37.36
N ALA A 447 -30.67 16.89 37.17
CA ALA A 447 -31.51 17.14 36.00
C ALA A 447 -31.83 18.65 35.79
N GLY A 448 -32.09 19.04 34.55
CA GLY A 448 -32.64 20.36 34.20
C GLY A 448 -33.26 20.37 32.79
N ASP A 449 -34.59 20.38 32.75
CA ASP A 449 -35.51 20.42 31.61
C ASP A 449 -35.44 21.70 30.73
N GLY A 450 -35.51 21.49 29.40
CA GLY A 450 -36.42 22.12 28.41
C GLY A 450 -36.35 23.64 28.09
N PRO A 451 -37.03 24.13 27.02
CA PRO A 451 -38.03 23.45 26.20
C PRO A 451 -37.86 23.55 24.66
N VAL A 452 -38.76 22.82 24.01
CA VAL A 452 -39.08 22.62 22.59
C VAL A 452 -39.72 23.85 21.94
N GLU A 453 -39.40 24.11 20.66
CA GLU A 453 -40.33 24.75 19.71
C GLU A 453 -40.39 23.94 18.40
N THR A 454 -41.62 23.80 17.90
CA THR A 454 -42.10 23.05 16.74
C THR A 454 -42.33 23.98 15.53
N GLU A 455 -42.78 23.38 14.42
CA GLU A 455 -43.36 23.93 13.17
C GLU A 455 -42.37 23.96 11.98
N ALA A 456 -42.68 23.54 10.75
CA ALA A 456 -43.82 22.84 10.15
C ALA A 456 -43.39 22.40 8.72
N GLU A 457 -43.93 21.29 8.22
CA GLU A 457 -43.86 20.91 6.80
C GLU A 457 -44.85 21.72 5.93
N PRO A 458 -44.72 21.63 4.59
CA PRO A 458 -45.88 21.12 3.87
C PRO A 458 -45.57 20.09 2.77
N GLU A 459 -46.67 19.46 2.36
CA GLU A 459 -46.85 18.22 1.61
C GLU A 459 -46.55 18.25 0.08
N ALA A 460 -46.22 17.05 -0.41
CA ALA A 460 -46.73 16.31 -1.58
C ALA A 460 -47.00 17.00 -2.93
N GLU A 461 -46.47 16.40 -4.01
CA GLU A 461 -47.22 16.04 -5.22
C GLU A 461 -46.60 14.75 -5.82
N ALA A 462 -47.45 13.79 -6.16
CA ALA A 462 -47.12 12.54 -6.81
C ALA A 462 -47.76 12.53 -8.20
N GLU A 463 -47.03 12.13 -9.24
CA GLU A 463 -47.63 11.75 -10.53
C GLU A 463 -47.11 10.39 -11.00
N THR A 464 -48.06 9.60 -11.51
CA THR A 464 -47.97 8.19 -11.87
C THR A 464 -47.86 7.97 -13.38
N ALA A 465 -47.04 6.97 -13.75
CA ALA A 465 -47.26 5.89 -14.74
C ALA A 465 -47.44 6.18 -16.25
N VAL A 466 -46.66 5.46 -17.09
CA VAL A 466 -47.02 4.64 -18.29
C VAL A 466 -45.73 3.83 -18.64
N ASP A 467 -45.59 2.50 -18.46
CA ASP A 467 -46.09 1.29 -19.15
C ASP A 467 -45.67 1.05 -20.63
N GLY A 468 -45.20 -0.18 -20.88
CA GLY A 468 -44.92 -0.83 -22.17
C GLY A 468 -43.46 -1.30 -22.28
N GLY A 469 -43.07 -2.58 -22.28
CA GLY A 469 -43.77 -3.85 -22.47
C GLY A 469 -43.15 -4.62 -23.66
N GLY A 470 -42.62 -5.84 -23.43
CA GLY A 470 -42.22 -6.85 -24.43
C GLY A 470 -40.77 -7.35 -24.28
N GLU A 471 -40.50 -8.51 -23.65
CA GLU A 471 -40.41 -9.86 -24.26
C GLU A 471 -39.32 -9.95 -25.36
N SER A 472 -38.42 -10.93 -25.47
CA SER A 472 -38.13 -12.21 -24.82
C SER A 472 -36.92 -12.83 -25.57
N ALA A 473 -36.23 -13.78 -24.95
CA ALA A 473 -35.68 -15.02 -25.54
C ALA A 473 -34.20 -15.32 -25.24
N GLU A 474 -34.04 -16.60 -24.93
CA GLU A 474 -32.91 -17.36 -24.44
C GLU A 474 -31.84 -17.62 -25.51
N GLY A 475 -30.62 -17.94 -25.08
CA GLY A 475 -29.56 -18.47 -25.92
C GLY A 475 -28.32 -18.83 -25.09
N GLU A 476 -28.12 -20.14 -24.91
CA GLU A 476 -27.03 -20.81 -24.21
C GLU A 476 -25.63 -20.65 -24.87
N GLU A 477 -24.61 -20.81 -24.01
CA GLU A 477 -23.31 -21.47 -24.17
C GLU A 477 -22.14 -20.87 -25.00
N ASP A 478 -20.98 -20.99 -24.34
CA ASP A 478 -19.58 -21.10 -24.80
C ASP A 478 -18.81 -19.89 -25.35
N GLY A 479 -17.64 -19.65 -24.72
CA GLY A 479 -16.52 -18.97 -25.34
C GLY A 479 -15.57 -18.29 -24.36
N GLY A 480 -14.42 -18.92 -24.10
CA GLY A 480 -13.34 -18.38 -23.28
C GLY A 480 -12.89 -16.98 -23.70
N GLY A 481 -12.77 -16.09 -22.71
CA GLY A 481 -12.30 -14.72 -22.87
C GLY A 481 -10.80 -14.61 -22.60
N GLU A 482 -10.04 -14.62 -23.69
CA GLU A 482 -8.65 -14.21 -23.81
C GLU A 482 -8.48 -12.75 -23.32
N PHE A 483 -7.65 -12.54 -22.29
CA PHE A 483 -7.25 -11.21 -21.82
C PHE A 483 -6.53 -10.47 -22.96
N LYS A 484 -7.20 -9.46 -23.52
CA LYS A 484 -6.59 -8.49 -24.43
C LYS A 484 -6.19 -7.25 -23.66
N SER A 485 -4.89 -7.02 -23.61
CA SER A 485 -4.29 -5.73 -23.29
C SER A 485 -4.75 -4.67 -24.31
N GLY A 486 -5.63 -3.76 -23.89
CA GLY A 486 -5.75 -2.42 -24.47
C GLY A 486 -5.25 -1.45 -23.41
N GLY A 487 -4.33 -0.51 -23.65
CA GLY A 487 -4.20 0.33 -24.84
C GLY A 487 -4.55 1.74 -24.36
N GLY A 488 -3.52 2.54 -24.07
CA GLY A 488 -3.62 3.84 -23.43
C GLY A 488 -4.64 4.78 -24.06
N CYS A 489 -5.30 5.56 -23.20
CA CYS A 489 -6.26 6.59 -23.54
C CYS A 489 -5.60 7.72 -24.35
N GLY A 490 -5.55 7.56 -25.67
CA GLY A 490 -5.50 8.66 -26.63
C GLY A 490 -6.91 8.95 -27.13
N CYS A 491 -7.63 9.87 -26.48
CA CYS A 491 -8.97 10.27 -26.89
C CYS A 491 -8.96 10.99 -28.24
N ARG A 492 -9.53 10.34 -29.28
CA ARG A 492 -9.73 10.90 -30.62
C ARG A 492 -11.21 11.29 -30.81
N ALA A 493 -11.45 12.54 -31.20
CA ALA A 493 -12.78 13.09 -31.48
C ALA A 493 -13.51 12.39 -32.66
N PRO A 494 -14.86 12.41 -32.71
CA PRO A 494 -15.63 11.61 -33.66
C PRO A 494 -15.98 12.34 -34.97
N GLY A 495 -16.01 11.57 -36.07
CA GLY A 495 -16.99 11.71 -37.17
C GLY A 495 -16.57 12.45 -38.44
N GLY A 496 -16.69 11.78 -39.60
CA GLY A 496 -16.86 12.44 -40.90
C GLY A 496 -16.34 11.65 -42.12
N ALA A 497 -17.26 11.12 -42.91
CA ALA A 497 -16.99 10.30 -44.11
C ALA A 497 -16.42 11.09 -45.31
N GLU A 498 -15.63 10.36 -46.10
CA GLU A 498 -15.28 10.44 -47.53
C GLU A 498 -15.40 11.76 -48.32
N GLY A 499 -14.30 12.15 -48.98
CA GLY A 499 -14.33 13.06 -50.13
C GLY A 499 -12.96 13.63 -50.50
N GLY A 500 -12.30 13.06 -51.50
CA GLY A 500 -10.98 13.50 -51.98
C GLY A 500 -10.97 14.92 -52.57
N GLY A 501 -9.84 15.62 -52.38
CA GLY A 501 -9.57 16.90 -53.04
C GLY A 501 -8.29 17.54 -52.49
N ALA A 502 -7.21 17.48 -53.26
CA ALA A 502 -5.99 18.22 -52.95
C ALA A 502 -6.24 19.73 -53.00
N PHE A 503 -5.93 20.46 -51.93
CA PHE A 503 -5.80 21.92 -51.98
C PHE A 503 -4.68 22.40 -51.05
N VAL A 504 -3.72 23.08 -51.67
CA VAL A 504 -2.61 23.83 -51.06
C VAL A 504 -3.19 25.11 -50.43
N LEU A 505 -2.80 25.44 -49.20
CA LEU A 505 -3.07 26.77 -48.63
C LEU A 505 -1.81 27.41 -48.04
N LEU A 506 -1.52 28.61 -48.55
CA LEU A 506 -0.42 29.52 -48.20
C LEU A 506 -0.53 30.03 -46.75
N ILE A 507 0.63 30.12 -46.09
CA ILE A 507 0.84 30.91 -44.87
C ILE A 507 1.09 32.38 -45.27
N ALA A 508 0.26 33.30 -44.77
CA ALA A 508 0.46 34.75 -44.89
C ALA A 508 1.11 35.29 -43.61
N VAL A 509 2.32 35.84 -43.75
CA VAL A 509 3.05 36.55 -42.69
C VAL A 509 2.68 38.04 -42.75
N VAL A 510 2.15 38.57 -41.65
CA VAL A 510 1.83 40.01 -41.49
C VAL A 510 3.00 40.71 -40.78
N PHE A 511 3.67 41.61 -41.49
CA PHE A 511 4.65 42.55 -40.92
C PHE A 511 3.97 43.88 -40.52
N LEU A 512 4.01 44.25 -39.24
CA LEU A 512 3.69 45.60 -38.79
C LEU A 512 4.89 46.55 -39.05
N ARG A 513 4.69 47.56 -39.90
CA ARG A 513 5.60 48.71 -40.07
C ARG A 513 5.26 49.83 -39.09
N ARG A 514 6.23 50.23 -38.26
CA ARG A 514 6.22 51.52 -37.54
C ARG A 514 6.51 52.67 -38.53
N ARG A 515 5.66 53.70 -38.55
CA ARG A 515 5.92 54.99 -39.23
C ARG A 515 6.61 55.95 -38.26
N ALA A 516 7.72 56.53 -38.70
CA ALA A 516 8.36 57.68 -38.07
C ALA A 516 7.69 59.00 -38.52
N VAL A 517 7.67 59.98 -37.62
CA VAL A 517 7.19 61.36 -37.78
C VAL A 517 8.41 62.29 -37.90
N PRO A 518 8.35 63.41 -38.65
CA PRO A 518 9.52 64.02 -39.25
C PRO A 518 10.12 65.18 -38.44
N ARG A 519 11.43 65.38 -38.60
CA ARG A 519 12.08 66.70 -38.73
C ARG A 519 13.25 66.59 -39.69
#